data_AF-A0A2E6C1G0-F1
#
_entry.id   AF-A0A2E6C1G0-F1
#
_cell.length_a   1.000
_cell.length_b   1.000
_cell.length_c   1.000
_cell.angle_alpha   90.00
_cell.angle_beta   90.00
_cell.angle_gamma   90.00
#
_symmetry.space_group_name_H-M   'P 1'
#
loop_
_entity.id
_entity.type
_entity.pdbx_description
1 polymer ?
#
loop_
_entity_poly.entity_id
_entity_poly.type
_entity_poly.pdbx_seq_one_letter_code
_entity_poly.pdbx_strand_id
1 'polypeptide(L)'
;MEWEEFDAPGVGPRMLFPMAWSLLPLTVGLILLVRSDGLWPTSFLAAGIMLSLVAVWLGASKVPGRVDMIKLLISPFAAFSLFFQPPEIIQAIIAVGVWILNYKTAVFLSEISLKAYRMEWPEDIRIPDVKGATFFRRKWAAKPLFRVGQNLVRGVIHDEKAMLEADAPVDFLQQ
;
A
#
# COMPACT_ATOMS: atom_id res chain seq x y z
N MET A 1 -5.12 -23.90 20.19
CA MET A 1 -5.21 -22.47 19.82
C MET A 1 -5.77 -22.43 18.42
N GLU A 2 -6.86 -21.71 18.18
CA GLU A 2 -7.53 -21.65 16.88
C GLU A 2 -7.41 -20.23 16.30
N TRP A 3 -7.37 -20.14 14.98
CA TRP A 3 -7.39 -18.87 14.27
C TRP A 3 -8.83 -18.37 14.19
N GLU A 4 -9.12 -17.24 14.80
CA GLU A 4 -10.39 -16.54 14.65
C GLU A 4 -10.30 -15.57 13.47
N GLU A 5 -11.32 -15.62 12.61
CA GLU A 5 -11.43 -14.68 11.49
C GLU A 5 -11.96 -13.34 12.01
N PHE A 6 -11.17 -12.30 11.79
CA PHE A 6 -11.50 -10.93 12.16
C PHE A 6 -11.56 -10.07 10.90
N ASP A 7 -12.69 -9.38 10.70
CA ASP A 7 -12.76 -8.31 9.71
C ASP A 7 -11.94 -7.11 10.23
N ALA A 8 -10.66 -7.10 9.91
CA ALA A 8 -9.84 -5.93 10.13
C ALA A 8 -10.38 -4.79 9.24
N PRO A 9 -10.42 -3.55 9.75
CA PRO A 9 -10.98 -2.43 9.02
C PRO A 9 -10.20 -2.25 7.73
N GLY A 10 -10.80 -2.67 6.61
CA GLY A 10 -10.29 -2.38 5.28
C GLY A 10 -10.16 -0.87 5.11
N VAL A 11 -9.26 -0.45 4.22
CA VAL A 11 -9.06 0.98 3.95
C VAL A 11 -10.35 1.59 3.34
N GLY A 12 -11.14 0.76 2.63
CA GLY A 12 -12.46 1.08 2.11
C GLY A 12 -12.43 2.09 0.94
N PRO A 13 -13.61 2.37 0.34
CA PRO A 13 -13.72 3.24 -0.83
C PRO A 13 -13.36 4.71 -0.54
N ARG A 14 -13.34 5.11 0.74
CA ARG A 14 -12.96 6.46 1.17
C ARG A 14 -11.55 6.86 0.73
N MET A 15 -10.65 5.91 0.46
CA MET A 15 -9.31 6.24 -0.06
C MET A 15 -9.30 6.68 -1.52
N LEU A 16 -10.36 6.37 -2.28
CA LEU A 16 -10.50 6.83 -3.66
C LEU A 16 -10.82 8.33 -3.72
N PHE A 17 -11.19 8.95 -2.58
CA PHE A 17 -11.50 10.37 -2.53
C PHE A 17 -10.27 11.25 -2.81
N PRO A 18 -9.12 11.11 -2.12
CA PRO A 18 -7.89 11.79 -2.52
C PRO A 18 -7.45 11.51 -3.97
N MET A 19 -7.70 10.30 -4.47
CA MET A 19 -7.43 9.93 -5.86
C MET A 19 -8.28 10.73 -6.85
N ALA A 20 -9.56 10.97 -6.53
CA ALA A 20 -10.44 11.80 -7.34
C ALA A 20 -9.99 13.27 -7.35
N TRP A 21 -9.52 13.80 -6.22
CA TRP A 21 -8.97 15.16 -6.15
C TRP A 21 -7.75 15.36 -7.03
N SER A 22 -6.95 14.32 -7.24
CA SER A 22 -5.77 14.40 -8.10
C SER A 22 -6.11 14.62 -9.58
N LEU A 23 -7.35 14.33 -10.01
CA LEU A 23 -7.81 14.57 -11.38
C LEU A 23 -7.91 16.05 -11.73
N LEU A 24 -8.19 16.93 -10.76
CA LEU A 24 -8.31 18.37 -10.99
C LEU A 24 -7.00 18.97 -11.54
N PRO A 25 -5.85 18.88 -10.84
CA PRO A 25 -4.61 19.39 -11.38
C PRO A 25 -4.14 18.64 -12.63
N LEU A 26 -4.43 17.34 -12.76
CA LEU A 26 -4.11 16.58 -13.97
C LEU A 26 -4.85 17.09 -15.20
N THR A 27 -6.16 17.29 -15.10
CA THR A 27 -6.99 17.80 -16.20
C THR A 27 -6.62 19.23 -16.56
N VAL A 28 -6.39 20.09 -15.57
CA VAL A 28 -5.89 21.46 -15.80
C VAL A 28 -4.53 21.43 -16.50
N GLY A 29 -3.59 20.60 -16.05
CA GLY A 29 -2.28 20.44 -16.69
C GLY A 29 -2.37 19.98 -18.14
N LEU A 30 -3.24 19.00 -18.44
CA LEU A 30 -3.47 18.53 -19.81
C LEU A 30 -4.08 19.59 -20.72
N ILE A 31 -5.01 20.41 -20.21
CA ILE A 31 -5.59 21.53 -20.97
C ILE A 31 -4.53 22.60 -21.24
N LEU A 32 -3.71 22.90 -20.24
CA LEU A 32 -2.65 23.91 -20.35
C LEU A 32 -1.53 23.48 -21.31
N LEU A 33 -1.24 22.19 -21.44
CA LEU A 33 -0.25 21.69 -22.42
C LEU A 33 -0.56 22.14 -23.86
N VAL A 34 -1.83 22.37 -24.20
CA VAL A 34 -2.26 22.76 -25.56
C VAL A 34 -2.41 24.28 -25.70
N ARG A 35 -2.44 25.02 -24.58
CA ARG A 35 -2.79 26.45 -24.55
C ARG A 35 -1.67 27.37 -24.09
N SER A 36 -0.68 26.86 -23.37
CA SER A 36 0.35 27.67 -22.74
C SER A 36 1.70 26.98 -22.78
N ASP A 37 2.70 27.73 -23.21
CA ASP A 37 4.09 27.34 -23.08
C ASP A 37 4.61 27.62 -21.66
N GLY A 38 5.70 26.94 -21.29
CA GLY A 38 6.38 27.14 -20.02
C GLY A 38 6.11 26.03 -18.99
N LEU A 39 6.30 26.35 -17.71
CA LEU A 39 6.34 25.35 -16.63
C LEU A 39 5.00 25.10 -15.95
N TRP A 40 3.97 25.90 -16.25
CA TRP A 40 2.64 25.74 -15.66
C TRP A 40 1.99 24.39 -15.97
N PRO A 41 1.91 23.93 -17.24
CA PRO A 41 1.35 22.61 -17.55
C PRO A 41 2.06 21.50 -16.77
N THR A 42 3.39 21.51 -16.81
CA THR A 42 4.27 20.58 -16.12
C THR A 42 4.02 20.55 -14.61
N SER A 43 3.89 21.72 -13.98
CA SER A 43 3.66 21.83 -12.53
C SER A 43 2.31 21.24 -12.13
N PHE A 44 1.26 21.49 -12.92
CA PHE A 44 -0.07 20.92 -12.68
C PHE A 44 -0.10 19.40 -12.88
N LEU A 45 0.55 18.89 -13.93
CA LEU A 45 0.67 17.44 -14.15
C LEU A 45 1.45 16.76 -13.02
N ALA A 46 2.58 17.33 -12.61
CA ALA A 46 3.37 16.82 -11.49
C ALA A 46 2.58 16.84 -10.18
N ALA A 47 1.82 17.92 -9.91
CA ALA A 47 0.94 17.99 -8.74
C ALA A 47 -0.15 16.91 -8.76
N GLY A 48 -0.76 16.64 -9.92
CA GLY A 48 -1.73 15.55 -10.09
C GLY A 48 -1.13 14.17 -9.83
N ILE A 49 0.08 13.91 -10.32
CA ILE A 49 0.82 12.67 -10.01
C ILE A 49 1.09 12.57 -8.51
N MET A 50 1.62 13.61 -7.88
CA MET A 50 1.98 13.58 -6.46
C MET A 50 0.76 13.43 -5.55
N LEU A 51 -0.37 14.08 -5.86
CA LEU A 51 -1.62 13.91 -5.10
C LEU A 51 -2.16 12.49 -5.23
N SER A 52 -2.09 11.89 -6.42
CA SER A 52 -2.48 10.48 -6.60
C SER A 52 -1.57 9.53 -5.80
N LEU A 53 -0.28 9.82 -5.72
CA LEU A 53 0.65 9.06 -4.88
C LEU A 53 0.30 9.18 -3.39
N VAL A 54 -0.05 10.37 -2.90
CA VAL A 54 -0.47 10.57 -1.50
C VAL A 54 -1.68 9.70 -1.16
N ALA A 55 -2.65 9.56 -2.08
CA ALA A 55 -3.80 8.66 -1.90
C ALA A 55 -3.34 7.21 -1.66
N VAL A 56 -2.45 6.72 -2.54
CA VAL A 56 -1.89 5.37 -2.44
C VAL A 56 -1.06 5.20 -1.17
N TRP A 57 -0.26 6.21 -0.80
CA TRP A 57 0.57 6.20 0.40
C TRP A 57 -0.26 6.05 1.68
N LEU A 58 -1.38 6.80 1.77
CA LEU A 58 -2.31 6.70 2.90
C LEU A 58 -2.93 5.30 3.00
N GLY A 59 -3.28 4.69 1.87
CA GLY A 59 -3.80 3.32 1.84
C GLY A 59 -2.74 2.28 2.18
N ALA A 60 -1.55 2.40 1.61
CA ALA A 60 -0.43 1.49 1.87
C ALA A 60 0.06 1.57 3.32
N SER A 61 0.02 2.74 3.95
CA SER A 61 0.36 2.93 5.37
C SER A 61 -0.61 2.22 6.31
N LYS A 62 -1.87 2.05 5.89
CA LYS A 62 -2.89 1.31 6.64
C LYS A 62 -2.80 -0.20 6.43
N VAL A 63 -2.21 -0.65 5.32
CA VAL A 63 -2.03 -2.07 4.99
C VAL A 63 -0.57 -2.38 4.68
N PRO A 64 0.34 -2.34 5.68
CA PRO A 64 1.76 -2.46 5.46
C PRO A 64 2.14 -3.84 4.91
N GLY A 65 3.03 -3.87 3.92
CA GLY A 65 3.53 -5.10 3.29
C GLY A 65 2.73 -5.61 2.09
N ARG A 66 1.58 -5.00 1.77
CA ARG A 66 0.76 -5.38 0.61
C ARG A 66 1.10 -4.62 -0.68
N VAL A 67 1.83 -3.52 -0.58
CA VAL A 67 2.33 -2.76 -1.73
C VAL A 67 3.85 -2.73 -1.66
N ASP A 68 4.48 -3.04 -2.78
CA ASP A 68 5.93 -2.91 -2.94
C ASP A 68 6.31 -1.42 -2.95
N MET A 69 7.17 -1.03 -2.01
CA MET A 69 7.66 0.35 -1.91
C MET A 69 8.40 0.82 -3.17
N ILE A 70 8.97 -0.10 -3.96
CA ILE A 70 9.62 0.25 -5.24
C ILE A 70 8.59 0.78 -6.24
N LYS A 71 7.36 0.25 -6.23
CA LYS A 71 6.29 0.76 -7.13
C LYS A 71 5.89 2.20 -6.79
N LEU A 72 5.97 2.58 -5.52
CA LEU A 72 5.65 3.95 -5.08
C LEU A 72 6.68 4.98 -5.56
N LEU A 73 7.92 4.56 -5.83
CA LEU A 73 8.98 5.44 -6.35
C LEU A 73 8.73 5.89 -7.79
N ILE A 74 7.91 5.18 -8.56
CA ILE A 74 7.60 5.54 -9.97
C ILE A 74 7.00 6.95 -10.04
N SER A 75 6.13 7.31 -9.09
CA SER A 75 5.43 8.60 -9.12
C SER A 75 6.36 9.80 -8.92
N PRO A 76 7.25 9.84 -7.90
CA PRO A 76 8.22 10.92 -7.75
C PRO A 76 9.18 11.03 -8.95
N PHE A 77 9.68 9.90 -9.48
CA PHE A 77 10.57 9.93 -10.64
C PHE A 77 9.87 10.47 -11.89
N ALA A 78 8.63 10.07 -12.13
CA ALA A 78 7.84 10.58 -13.24
C ALA A 78 7.48 12.07 -13.06
N ALA A 79 7.06 12.49 -11.86
CA ALA A 79 6.78 13.90 -11.60
C ALA A 79 8.02 14.77 -11.81
N PHE A 80 9.19 14.30 -11.36
CA PHE A 80 10.46 14.99 -11.58
C PHE A 80 10.87 14.98 -13.06
N SER A 81 10.67 13.87 -13.78
CA SER A 81 11.05 13.78 -15.19
C SER A 81 10.29 14.75 -16.09
N LEU A 82 9.05 15.11 -15.73
CA LEU A 82 8.28 16.13 -16.45
C LEU A 82 8.97 17.51 -16.45
N PHE A 83 9.77 17.84 -15.43
CA PHE A 83 10.49 19.12 -15.36
C PHE A 83 11.68 19.22 -16.32
N PHE A 84 12.09 18.12 -16.96
CA PHE A 84 12.98 18.18 -18.13
C PHE A 84 12.27 18.63 -19.41
N GLN A 85 10.97 18.94 -19.32
CA GLN A 85 10.13 19.42 -20.40
C GLN A 85 10.21 18.52 -21.66
N PRO A 86 9.90 17.22 -21.55
CA PRO A 86 9.80 16.39 -22.74
C PRO A 86 8.64 16.89 -23.63
N PRO A 87 8.58 16.46 -24.90
CA PRO A 87 7.45 16.78 -25.79
C PRO A 87 6.09 16.62 -25.11
N GLU A 88 5.12 17.47 -25.43
CA GLU A 88 3.84 17.59 -24.72
C GLU A 88 3.08 16.26 -24.69
N ILE A 89 3.09 15.54 -25.81
CA ILE A 89 2.50 14.20 -25.94
C ILE A 89 3.14 13.23 -24.95
N ILE A 90 4.46 13.29 -24.79
CA ILE A 90 5.20 12.44 -23.84
C ILE A 90 4.84 12.83 -22.40
N GLN A 91 4.74 14.13 -22.09
CA GLN A 91 4.28 14.57 -20.76
C GLN A 91 2.89 14.04 -20.43
N ALA A 92 1.95 14.11 -21.37
CA ALA A 92 0.60 13.59 -21.22
C ALA A 92 0.58 12.08 -20.99
N ILE A 93 1.35 11.31 -21.78
CA ILE A 93 1.47 9.85 -21.64
C ILE A 93 2.03 9.47 -20.26
N ILE A 94 3.10 10.14 -19.81
CA ILE A 94 3.69 9.91 -18.49
C ILE A 94 2.66 10.18 -17.39
N ALA A 95 2.01 11.35 -17.44
CA ALA A 95 1.09 11.76 -16.40
C ALA A 95 -0.14 10.84 -16.30
N VAL A 96 -0.76 10.51 -17.43
CA VAL A 96 -1.91 9.59 -17.47
C VAL A 96 -1.49 8.18 -17.08
N GLY A 97 -0.36 7.69 -17.60
CA GLY A 97 0.14 6.34 -17.30
C GLY A 97 0.40 6.14 -15.82
N VAL A 98 1.08 7.09 -15.18
CA VAL A 98 1.38 7.03 -13.74
C VAL A 98 0.11 7.17 -12.91
N TRP A 99 -0.81 8.06 -13.29
CA TRP A 99 -2.09 8.17 -12.61
C TRP A 99 -2.89 6.86 -12.67
N ILE A 100 -2.91 6.17 -13.82
CA ILE A 100 -3.56 4.86 -13.97
C ILE A 100 -2.92 3.82 -13.04
N LEU A 101 -1.60 3.80 -12.92
CA LEU A 101 -0.90 2.90 -12.00
C LEU A 101 -1.30 3.16 -10.54
N ASN A 102 -1.34 4.43 -10.14
CA ASN A 102 -1.78 4.82 -8.80
C ASN A 102 -3.25 4.47 -8.57
N TYR A 103 -4.12 4.67 -9.57
CA TYR A 103 -5.54 4.32 -9.49
C TYR A 103 -5.72 2.83 -9.27
N LYS A 104 -5.08 1.99 -10.09
CA LYS A 104 -5.13 0.53 -9.94
C LYS A 104 -4.64 0.08 -8.57
N THR A 105 -3.58 0.71 -8.06
CA THR A 105 -3.04 0.40 -6.73
C THR A 105 -4.01 0.81 -5.63
N ALA A 106 -4.62 2.00 -5.74
CA ALA A 106 -5.63 2.47 -4.79
C ALA A 106 -6.90 1.61 -4.80
N VAL A 107 -7.37 1.18 -5.98
CA VAL A 107 -8.49 0.24 -6.12
C VAL A 107 -8.16 -1.10 -5.49
N PHE A 108 -6.98 -1.66 -5.78
CA PHE A 108 -6.51 -2.89 -5.14
C PHE A 108 -6.51 -2.78 -3.61
N LEU A 109 -5.97 -1.68 -3.08
CA LEU A 109 -6.01 -1.41 -1.64
C LEU A 109 -7.46 -1.26 -1.10
N SER A 110 -8.40 -0.77 -1.92
CA SER A 110 -9.81 -0.53 -1.52
C SER A 110 -10.62 -1.81 -1.45
N GLU A 111 -10.30 -2.75 -2.33
CA GLU A 111 -10.95 -4.04 -2.47
C GLU A 111 -10.39 -5.07 -1.50
N ILE A 112 -9.21 -4.82 -0.91
CA ILE A 112 -8.70 -5.61 0.20
C ILE A 112 -9.63 -5.39 1.42
N SER A 113 -10.63 -6.26 1.51
CA SER A 113 -11.25 -6.62 2.79
C SER A 113 -10.20 -7.38 3.57
N LEU A 114 -9.69 -6.79 4.65
CA LEU A 114 -8.73 -7.47 5.52
C LEU A 114 -9.48 -8.54 6.33
N LYS A 115 -9.62 -9.75 5.77
CA LYS A 115 -9.77 -10.94 6.60
C LYS A 115 -8.43 -11.16 7.28
N ALA A 116 -8.31 -10.67 8.50
CA ALA A 116 -7.15 -10.92 9.34
C ALA A 116 -7.49 -12.11 10.23
N TYR A 117 -6.65 -13.11 10.24
CA TYR A 117 -6.77 -14.22 11.18
C TYR A 117 -6.00 -13.85 12.43
N ARG A 118 -6.66 -13.92 13.59
CA ARG A 118 -6.04 -13.66 14.88
C ARG A 118 -6.05 -14.92 15.73
N MET A 119 -4.98 -15.10 16.50
CA MET A 119 -4.86 -16.18 17.47
C MET A 119 -4.24 -15.61 18.73
N GLU A 120 -4.88 -15.82 19.88
CA GLU A 120 -4.29 -15.45 21.17
C GLU A 120 -2.99 -16.23 21.38
N TRP A 121 -1.91 -15.52 21.71
CA TRP A 121 -0.59 -16.11 21.87
C TRP A 121 0.16 -15.46 23.04
N PRO A 122 0.37 -16.19 24.14
CA PRO A 122 1.09 -15.67 25.31
C PRO A 122 2.53 -15.24 24.97
N GLU A 123 2.98 -14.11 25.53
CA GLU A 123 4.28 -13.51 25.18
C GLU A 123 5.49 -14.39 25.52
N ASP A 124 5.31 -15.19 26.56
CA ASP A 124 6.25 -16.11 27.18
C ASP A 124 6.38 -17.44 26.41
N ILE A 125 5.43 -17.76 25.52
CA ILE A 125 5.47 -18.98 24.72
C ILE A 125 6.25 -18.75 23.43
N ARG A 126 7.27 -19.59 23.21
CA ARG A 126 8.05 -19.61 21.97
C ARG A 126 7.18 -20.11 20.81
N ILE A 127 7.26 -19.43 19.67
CA ILE A 127 6.55 -19.81 18.45
C ILE A 127 7.16 -21.11 17.87
N PRO A 128 6.36 -22.17 17.67
CA PRO A 128 6.81 -23.43 17.08
C PRO A 128 7.32 -23.26 15.66
N ASP A 129 8.07 -24.25 15.18
CA ASP A 129 8.51 -24.26 13.78
C ASP A 129 7.32 -24.48 12.84
N VAL A 130 7.32 -23.74 11.74
CA VAL A 130 6.30 -23.77 10.70
C VAL A 130 6.98 -24.18 9.40
N LYS A 131 6.40 -25.14 8.68
CA LYS A 131 7.00 -25.66 7.44
C LYS A 131 7.10 -24.55 6.39
N GLY A 132 8.31 -24.29 5.90
CA GLY A 132 8.56 -23.26 4.89
C GLY A 132 8.52 -21.82 5.43
N ALA A 133 8.51 -21.64 6.75
CA ALA A 133 8.57 -20.31 7.36
C ALA A 133 9.99 -19.77 7.41
N THR A 134 10.14 -18.49 7.06
CA THR A 134 11.33 -17.71 7.36
C THR A 134 11.08 -16.92 8.65
N PHE A 135 11.78 -17.27 9.72
CA PHE A 135 11.63 -16.62 11.03
C PHE A 135 12.52 -15.39 11.15
N PHE A 136 11.93 -14.26 11.53
CA PHE A 136 12.66 -13.07 11.99
C PHE A 136 12.86 -13.11 13.50
N ARG A 137 11.85 -13.60 14.23
CA ARG A 137 11.82 -13.75 15.69
C ARG A 137 11.02 -14.99 16.08
N ARG A 138 11.47 -15.66 17.15
CA ARG A 138 10.80 -16.85 17.70
C ARG A 138 10.08 -16.59 19.04
N LYS A 139 10.31 -15.43 19.64
CA LYS A 139 9.53 -14.94 20.78
C LYS A 139 8.55 -13.90 20.28
N TRP A 140 7.39 -13.85 20.91
CA TRP A 140 6.38 -12.87 20.60
C TRP A 140 6.95 -11.44 20.76
N ALA A 141 6.52 -10.56 19.88
CA ALA A 141 6.83 -9.14 19.88
C ALA A 141 5.81 -8.43 18.99
N ALA A 142 5.48 -7.17 19.30
CA ALA A 142 4.63 -6.31 18.46
C ALA A 142 5.32 -5.86 17.15
N LYS A 143 5.81 -6.82 16.36
CA LYS A 143 6.61 -6.69 15.13
C LYS A 143 6.35 -7.89 14.21
N PRO A 144 6.82 -7.89 12.96
CA PRO A 144 6.85 -9.09 12.13
C PRO A 144 7.65 -10.22 12.80
N LEU A 145 7.06 -11.41 12.88
CA LEU A 145 7.64 -12.56 13.59
C LEU A 145 8.20 -13.58 12.59
N PHE A 146 7.41 -13.97 11.61
CA PHE A 146 7.82 -14.89 10.56
C PHE A 146 6.96 -14.72 9.30
N ARG A 147 7.44 -15.26 8.19
CA ARG A 147 6.75 -15.26 6.90
C ARG A 147 6.67 -16.66 6.32
N VAL A 148 5.49 -17.05 5.83
CA VAL A 148 5.27 -18.30 5.10
C VAL A 148 4.87 -17.93 3.67
N GLY A 149 5.79 -18.07 2.71
CA GLY A 149 5.57 -17.60 1.34
C GLY A 149 5.28 -16.09 1.29
N GLN A 150 4.04 -15.71 1.01
CA GLN A 150 3.57 -14.31 1.01
C GLN A 150 2.80 -13.92 2.30
N ASN A 151 2.45 -14.88 3.15
CA ASN A 151 1.70 -14.64 4.38
C ASN A 151 2.65 -14.15 5.49
N LEU A 152 2.43 -12.92 5.98
CA LEU A 152 3.22 -12.33 7.05
C LEU A 152 2.49 -12.51 8.39
N VAL A 153 3.16 -13.14 9.35
CA VAL A 153 2.65 -13.28 10.72
C VAL A 153 3.34 -12.26 11.61
N ARG A 154 2.55 -11.47 12.34
CA ARG A 154 3.02 -10.40 13.23
C ARG A 154 2.37 -10.51 14.61
N GLY A 155 3.09 -10.08 15.64
CA GLY A 155 2.47 -9.91 16.96
C GLY A 155 1.72 -8.58 17.02
N VAL A 156 0.54 -8.59 17.62
CA VAL A 156 -0.32 -7.41 17.82
C VAL A 156 -0.90 -7.49 19.23
N ILE A 157 -1.05 -6.33 19.89
CA ILE A 157 -1.82 -6.23 21.13
C ILE A 157 -3.23 -5.75 20.76
N HIS A 158 -4.24 -6.50 21.15
CA HIS A 158 -5.65 -6.14 20.97
C HIS A 158 -6.41 -6.47 22.25
N ASP A 159 -7.19 -5.51 22.76
CA ASP A 159 -7.93 -5.64 24.02
C ASP A 159 -7.07 -6.18 25.18
N GLU A 160 -5.86 -5.61 25.34
CA GLU A 160 -4.86 -5.99 26.36
C GLU A 160 -4.31 -7.42 26.23
N LYS A 161 -4.66 -8.15 25.17
CA LYS A 161 -4.17 -9.50 24.91
C LYS A 161 -3.10 -9.51 23.82
N ALA A 162 -2.04 -10.27 24.06
CA ALA A 162 -1.04 -10.59 23.05
C ALA A 162 -1.62 -11.59 22.04
N MET A 163 -1.61 -11.21 20.76
CA MET A 163 -2.13 -12.02 19.67
C MET A 163 -1.11 -12.15 18.55
N LEU A 164 -1.23 -13.23 17.78
CA LEU A 164 -0.67 -13.35 16.44
C LEU A 164 -1.73 -12.91 15.44
N GLU A 165 -1.33 -12.10 14.48
CA GLU A 165 -2.17 -11.70 13.35
C GLU A 165 -1.51 -12.15 12.05
N ALA A 166 -2.30 -12.77 11.17
CA ALA A 166 -1.86 -13.28 9.89
C ALA A 166 -2.90 -13.00 8.79
N ASP A 167 -2.45 -12.99 7.54
CA ASP A 167 -3.32 -12.79 6.38
C ASP A 167 -4.08 -14.06 5.97
N ALA A 168 -3.60 -15.22 6.43
CA ALA A 168 -4.22 -16.53 6.29
C ALA A 168 -3.84 -17.39 7.52
N PRO A 169 -4.68 -18.37 7.92
CA PRO A 169 -4.32 -19.29 9.00
C PRO A 169 -3.04 -20.05 8.65
N VAL A 170 -2.21 -20.29 9.66
CA VAL A 170 -0.96 -21.02 9.53
C VAL A 170 -0.99 -22.24 10.44
N ASP A 171 -0.59 -23.38 9.89
CA ASP A 171 -0.43 -24.62 10.65
C ASP A 171 0.93 -24.64 11.34
N PHE A 172 0.91 -24.61 12.66
CA PHE A 172 2.10 -24.88 13.47
C PHE A 172 2.37 -26.38 13.47
N LEU A 173 3.62 -26.78 13.25
CA LEU A 173 3.99 -28.17 13.43
C LEU A 173 3.87 -28.47 14.94
N GLN A 174 2.99 -29.42 15.28
CA GLN A 174 2.91 -29.93 16.65
C GLN A 174 4.28 -30.49 17.02
N GLN A 175 4.82 -30.03 18.16
CA GLN A 175 5.90 -30.73 18.86
C GLN A 175 5.30 -31.85 19.69
#